data_AF-A0A919MW63-F1
#
_entry.id   AF-A0A919MW63-F1
#
_cell.length_a   1.000
_cell.length_b   1.000
_cell.length_c   1.000
_cell.angle_alpha   90.00
_cell.angle_beta   90.00
_cell.angle_gamma   90.00
#
_symmetry.space_group_name_H-M   'P 1'
#
loop_
_entity.id
_entity.type
_entity.pdbx_description
1 polymer ?
#
loop_
_entity_poly.entity_id
_entity_poly.type
_entity_poly.pdbx_seq_one_letter_code
_entity_poly.pdbx_strand_id
1 'polypeptide(L)'
;MHHLPEPAGRDTRARHRIEARNRVLTAVLRRPPAVAARILAGAVRADPAVLRDLLPHAAWAVRNRRRLPAVVERAVLRLGV
;
A
#
# COMPACT_ATOMS: atom_id res chain seq x y z
N MET A 1 -39.19 0.91 5.88
CA MET A 1 -37.77 1.34 5.87
C MET A 1 -36.93 0.18 6.39
N HIS A 2 -36.14 -0.46 5.52
CA HIS A 2 -35.20 -1.49 5.95
C HIS A 2 -33.94 -0.81 6.47
N HIS A 3 -33.80 -0.73 7.80
CA HIS A 3 -32.51 -0.44 8.41
C HIS A 3 -31.60 -1.64 8.15
N LEU A 4 -30.59 -1.48 7.29
CA LEU A 4 -29.46 -2.40 7.30
C LEU A 4 -28.78 -2.24 8.67
N PRO A 5 -28.62 -3.29 9.49
CA PRO A 5 -27.80 -3.18 10.67
C PRO A 5 -26.40 -2.81 10.20
N GLU A 6 -25.89 -1.66 10.64
CA GLU A 6 -24.46 -1.43 10.59
C GLU A 6 -23.80 -2.64 11.27
N PRO A 7 -22.76 -3.23 10.66
CA PRO A 7 -22.15 -4.44 11.18
C PRO A 7 -21.47 -4.11 12.51
N ALA A 8 -22.24 -4.21 13.58
CA ALA A 8 -21.75 -4.18 14.95
C ALA A 8 -20.69 -5.28 15.06
N GLY A 9 -19.45 -4.88 15.32
CA GLY A 9 -18.39 -5.80 15.73
C GLY A 9 -17.34 -6.20 14.69
N ARG A 10 -17.28 -5.61 13.48
CA ARG A 10 -16.11 -5.83 12.61
C ARG A 10 -14.93 -4.99 13.10
N ASP A 11 -13.91 -5.64 13.66
CA ASP A 11 -12.64 -5.05 14.11
C ASP A 11 -12.13 -3.98 13.12
N THR A 12 -12.41 -2.71 13.45
CA THR A 12 -12.11 -1.55 12.60
C THR A 12 -10.61 -1.44 12.35
N ARG A 13 -9.78 -1.89 13.30
CA ARG A 13 -8.33 -1.92 13.15
C ARG A 13 -7.91 -2.98 12.13
N ALA A 14 -8.48 -4.18 12.20
CA ALA A 14 -8.22 -5.22 11.20
C ALA A 14 -8.62 -4.76 9.79
N ARG A 15 -9.76 -4.07 9.65
CA ARG A 15 -10.16 -3.48 8.37
C ARG A 15 -9.15 -2.45 7.86
N HIS A 16 -8.74 -1.50 8.70
CA HIS A 16 -7.76 -0.49 8.32
C HIS A 16 -6.40 -1.12 7.93
N ARG A 17 -5.97 -2.18 8.62
CA ARG A 17 -4.77 -2.94 8.24
C ARG A 17 -4.88 -3.55 6.85
N ILE A 18 -6.01 -4.20 6.53
CA ILE A 18 -6.24 -4.80 5.20
C ILE A 18 -6.24 -3.71 4.12
N GLU A 19 -6.91 -2.58 4.36
CA GLU A 19 -6.94 -1.45 3.43
C GLU A 19 -5.54 -0.85 3.23
N ALA A 20 -4.75 -0.70 4.29
CA ALA A 20 -3.38 -0.22 4.23
C ALA A 20 -2.48 -1.17 3.44
N ARG A 21 -2.56 -2.48 3.71
CA ARG A 21 -1.86 -3.53 2.97
C ARG A 21 -2.18 -3.46 1.46
N ASN A 22 -3.47 -3.39 1.12
CA ASN A 22 -3.90 -3.35 -0.28
C ASN A 22 -3.45 -2.08 -1.00
N ARG A 23 -3.46 -0.92 -0.31
CA ARG A 23 -2.90 0.32 -0.86
C ARG A 23 -1.41 0.18 -1.13
N VAL A 24 -0.65 -0.36 -0.19
CA VAL A 24 0.81 -0.55 -0.36
C VAL A 24 1.09 -1.49 -1.52
N LEU A 25 0.44 -2.66 -1.59
CA LEU A 25 0.64 -3.62 -2.68
C LEU A 25 0.28 -3.01 -4.04
N THR A 26 -0.83 -2.28 -4.12
CA THR A 26 -1.24 -1.58 -5.34
C THR A 26 -0.21 -0.51 -5.75
N ALA A 27 0.31 0.25 -4.77
CA ALA A 27 1.34 1.24 -5.03
C ALA A 27 2.64 0.60 -5.51
N VAL A 28 3.07 -0.51 -4.91
CA VAL A 28 4.22 -1.28 -5.38
C VAL A 28 3.99 -1.69 -6.84
N LEU A 29 2.86 -2.28 -7.17
CA LEU A 29 2.62 -2.79 -8.52
C LEU A 29 2.47 -1.70 -9.60
N ARG A 30 1.94 -0.52 -9.26
CA ARG A 30 1.46 0.48 -10.25
C ARG A 30 2.09 1.87 -10.15
N ARG A 31 2.81 2.18 -9.08
CA ARG A 31 3.38 3.52 -8.86
C ARG A 31 4.90 3.49 -8.91
N PRO A 32 5.57 4.65 -9.04
CA PRO A 32 7.02 4.77 -8.89
C PRO A 32 7.52 4.25 -7.53
N PRO A 33 8.79 3.78 -7.44
CA PRO A 33 9.38 3.31 -6.19
C PRO A 33 9.28 4.29 -5.03
N ALA A 34 9.58 5.57 -5.26
CA ALA A 34 9.54 6.61 -4.24
C ALA A 34 8.12 6.79 -3.64
N VAL A 35 7.10 6.85 -4.51
CA VAL A 35 5.69 6.95 -4.09
C VAL A 35 5.25 5.73 -3.29
N ALA A 36 5.63 4.52 -3.73
CA ALA A 36 5.32 3.30 -2.99
C ALA A 36 6.00 3.27 -1.61
N ALA A 37 7.25 3.74 -1.51
CA ALA A 37 7.99 3.84 -0.25
C ALA A 37 7.32 4.81 0.73
N ARG A 38 6.82 5.96 0.26
CA ARG A 38 6.08 6.92 1.11
C ARG A 38 4.76 6.36 1.61
N ILE A 39 4.02 5.66 0.75
CA ILE A 39 2.76 5.00 1.14
C ILE A 39 3.02 3.92 2.19
N LEU A 40 4.09 3.13 2.01
CA LEU A 40 4.53 2.16 3.02
C LEU A 40 4.92 2.84 4.33
N ALA A 41 5.75 3.89 4.29
CA ALA A 41 6.15 4.62 5.49
C ALA A 41 4.95 5.20 6.24
N GLY A 42 3.96 5.75 5.54
CA GLY A 42 2.70 6.20 6.12
C GLY A 42 1.91 5.07 6.78
N ALA A 43 1.82 3.91 6.12
CA ALA A 43 1.14 2.73 6.66
C ALA A 43 1.83 2.17 7.90
N VAL A 44 3.17 2.08 7.91
CA VAL A 44 3.94 1.60 9.07
C VAL A 44 3.85 2.54 10.25
N ARG A 45 3.85 3.86 10.03
CA ARG A 45 3.65 4.84 11.10
C ARG A 45 2.25 4.72 11.75
N ALA A 46 1.24 4.33 10.98
CA ALA A 46 -0.11 4.14 11.48
C ALA A 46 -0.31 2.80 12.19
N ASP A 47 0.24 1.71 11.63
CA ASP A 47 0.25 0.38 12.25
C ASP A 47 1.49 -0.41 11.78
N PRO A 48 2.49 -0.64 12.67
CA PRO A 48 3.69 -1.38 12.31
C PRO A 48 3.42 -2.86 12.01
N ALA A 49 2.28 -3.43 12.44
CA ALA A 49 1.91 -4.81 12.13
C ALA A 49 1.69 -5.04 10.62
N VAL A 50 1.42 -3.98 9.85
CA VAL A 50 1.25 -4.04 8.38
C VAL A 50 2.48 -4.63 7.67
N LEU A 51 3.69 -4.48 8.23
CA LEU A 51 4.90 -5.08 7.67
C LEU A 51 4.84 -6.61 7.63
N ARG A 52 4.26 -7.24 8.65
CA ARG A 52 4.15 -8.71 8.72
C ARG A 52 3.22 -9.24 7.63
N ASP A 53 2.14 -8.52 7.34
CA ASP A 53 1.18 -8.91 6.30
C ASP A 53 1.73 -8.70 4.87
N LEU A 54 2.71 -7.79 4.73
CA LEU A 54 3.35 -7.47 3.46
C LEU A 54 4.52 -8.39 3.13
N LEU A 55 5.29 -8.84 4.12
CA LEU A 55 6.45 -9.73 3.95
C LEU A 55 6.24 -10.88 2.96
N PRO A 56 5.19 -11.71 3.07
CA PRO A 56 4.98 -12.83 2.14
C PRO A 56 4.67 -12.39 0.70
N HIS A 57 4.19 -11.18 0.50
CA HIS A 57 3.79 -10.64 -0.81
C HIS A 57 4.84 -9.71 -1.41
N ALA A 58 5.80 -9.24 -0.61
CA ALA A 58 6.77 -8.23 -1.00
C ALA A 58 7.66 -8.71 -2.16
N ALA A 59 8.20 -9.93 -2.06
CA ALA A 59 9.06 -10.49 -3.10
C ALA A 59 8.32 -10.65 -4.44
N TRP A 60 7.07 -11.16 -4.40
CA TRP A 60 6.25 -11.30 -5.59
C TRP A 60 5.89 -9.94 -6.19
N ALA A 61 5.50 -8.96 -5.37
CA ALA A 61 5.09 -7.64 -5.83
C ALA A 61 6.24 -6.85 -6.47
N VAL A 62 7.46 -6.97 -5.92
CA VAL A 62 8.66 -6.37 -6.51
C VAL A 62 9.00 -7.04 -7.84
N ARG A 63 8.91 -8.38 -7.92
CA ARG A 63 9.24 -9.14 -9.13
C ARG A 63 8.23 -8.95 -10.26
N ASN A 64 6.95 -8.76 -9.94
CA ASN A 64 5.87 -8.54 -10.90
C ASN A 64 5.59 -7.05 -11.17
N ARG A 65 6.45 -6.17 -10.66
CA ARG A 65 6.31 -4.74 -10.90
C ARG A 65 6.54 -4.44 -12.37
N ARG A 66 5.62 -3.68 -12.98
CA ARG A 66 5.90 -3.10 -14.30
C ARG A 66 7.02 -2.07 -14.13
N ARG A 67 8.17 -2.33 -14.76
CA ARG A 67 9.28 -1.37 -14.80
C ARG A 67 8.81 -0.10 -15.51
N LEU A 68 9.03 1.04 -14.88
CA LEU A 68 8.78 2.33 -15.49
C LEU A 68 9.93 2.68 -16.43
N PRO A 69 9.69 3.38 -17.54
CA PRO A 69 10.76 3.93 -18.35
C PRO A 69 11.67 4.84 -17.51
N ALA A 70 12.99 4.77 -17.71
CA ALA A 70 13.98 5.51 -16.92
C ALA A 70 13.78 7.04 -16.94
N VAL A 71 13.08 7.59 -17.95
CA VAL A 71 12.69 9.01 -18.00
C VAL A 71 11.67 9.35 -16.90
N VAL A 72 10.72 8.45 -16.64
CA VAL A 72 9.68 8.63 -15.61
C VAL A 72 10.29 8.50 -14.21
N GLU A 73 11.21 7.55 -14.01
CA GLU A 73 11.92 7.42 -12.74
C GLU A 73 12.74 8.68 -12.40
N ARG A 74 13.47 9.23 -13.38
CA ARG A 74 14.22 10.47 -13.22
C ARG A 74 13.32 11.69 -12.99
N ALA A 75 12.17 11.75 -13.66
CA ALA A 75 11.19 12.81 -13.45
C ALA A 75 10.61 12.77 -12.03
N VAL A 76 10.29 11.59 -11.50
CA VAL A 76 9.79 11.42 -10.13
C VAL A 76 10.86 11.83 -9.11
N LEU A 77 12.11 11.42 -9.31
CA LEU A 77 13.24 11.84 -8.46
C LEU A 77 13.42 13.37 -8.48
N ARG A 78 13.31 14.01 -9.64
CA ARG A 78 13.38 15.47 -9.76
C ARG A 78 12.21 16.20 -9.11
N LEU A 79 11.01 15.62 -9.14
CA LEU A 79 9.80 16.22 -8.59
C LEU A 79 9.68 16.06 -7.06
N GLY A 80 10.60 15.35 -6.40
CA GLY A 80 10.61 15.19 -4.94
C GLY A 80 9.38 14.47 -4.37
N VAL A 81 8.65 13.73 -5.21
CA VAL A 81 7.44 12.99 -4.83
C VAL A 81 7.79 11.64 -4.25
#